data_AF-A0AAD8AL63-F1
#
_entry.id   AF-A0AAD8AL63-F1
#
_cell.length_a   1.000
_cell.length_b   1.000
_cell.length_c   1.000
_cell.angle_alpha   90.00
_cell.angle_beta   90.00
_cell.angle_gamma   90.00
#
_symmetry.space_group_name_H-M   'P 1'
#
loop_
_entity.id
_entity.type
_entity.pdbx_description
1 polymer ?
#
loop_
_entity_poly.entity_id
_entity_poly.type
_entity_poly.pdbx_seq_one_letter_code
_entity_poly.pdbx_strand_id
1 'polypeptide(L)'
;MDTIPRTHEDIEAQIRDMQSRNKYLLEEMKEKERVALGETGSYDTDIYDGGGNKYDRYVTSIAANDEVDDDDDLASMAQTKRPGYTAPAALLNDVAQSEKDYDPFAERRRPTVAEREDEYKRRRRMIISPERNDPFAEGINHYEHE
;
A
#
# COMPACT_ATOMS: atom_id res chain seq x y z
N MET A 1 -20.54 -23.37 14.55
CA MET A 1 -19.15 -23.37 15.06
C MET A 1 -18.46 -24.52 14.39
N ASP A 2 -17.83 -24.27 13.24
CA ASP A 2 -17.18 -25.34 12.48
C ASP A 2 -16.03 -25.89 13.31
N THR A 3 -16.13 -27.16 13.65
CA THR A 3 -15.10 -27.88 14.38
C THR A 3 -13.87 -27.93 13.49
N ILE A 4 -12.83 -27.18 13.85
CA ILE A 4 -11.54 -27.17 13.14
C ILE A 4 -11.04 -28.63 13.10
N PRO A 5 -10.80 -29.21 11.91
CA PRO A 5 -10.34 -30.59 11.80
C PRO A 5 -8.96 -30.72 12.44
N ARG A 6 -8.78 -31.71 13.31
CA ARG A 6 -7.55 -31.88 14.10
C ARG A 6 -6.72 -33.08 13.64
N THR A 7 -7.31 -34.04 12.94
CA THR A 7 -6.62 -35.22 12.43
C THR A 7 -6.31 -35.07 10.95
N HIS A 8 -5.28 -35.78 10.48
CA HIS A 8 -4.89 -35.77 9.06
C HIS A 8 -6.03 -36.27 8.16
N GLU A 9 -6.75 -37.30 8.59
CA GLU A 9 -7.90 -37.87 7.88
C GLU A 9 -9.05 -36.86 7.74
N ASP A 10 -9.37 -36.13 8.82
CA ASP A 10 -10.41 -35.09 8.78
C ASP A 10 -10.02 -33.94 7.82
N ILE A 11 -8.74 -33.56 7.80
CA ILE A 11 -8.21 -32.53 6.89
C ILE A 11 -8.33 -33.00 5.44
N GLU A 12 -7.96 -34.24 5.13
CA GLU A 12 -8.08 -34.80 3.78
C GLU A 12 -9.52 -34.89 3.29
N ALA A 13 -10.44 -35.32 4.17
CA ALA A 13 -11.86 -35.35 3.87
C ALA A 13 -12.38 -33.93 3.56
N GLN A 14 -12.01 -32.94 4.37
CA GLN A 14 -12.40 -31.54 4.14
C GLN A 14 -11.83 -30.99 2.82
N ILE A 15 -10.57 -31.30 2.49
CA ILE A 15 -9.95 -30.87 1.23
C ILE A 15 -10.72 -31.46 0.04
N ARG A 16 -11.07 -32.75 0.09
CA ARG A 16 -11.84 -33.41 -0.98
C ARG A 16 -13.21 -32.77 -1.17
N ASP A 17 -13.89 -32.44 -0.07
CA ASP A 17 -15.18 -31.77 -0.10
C ASP A 17 -15.09 -30.32 -0.63
N MET A 18 -14.02 -29.60 -0.30
CA MET A 18 -13.77 -28.27 -0.84
C MET A 18 -13.45 -28.33 -2.34
N GLN A 19 -12.66 -29.31 -2.79
CA GLN A 19 -12.33 -29.48 -4.20
C GLN A 19 -13.57 -29.84 -5.03
N SER A 20 -14.44 -30.72 -4.53
CA SER A 20 -15.67 -31.07 -5.21
C SER A 20 -16.63 -29.88 -5.28
N ARG A 21 -16.84 -29.16 -4.17
CA ARG A 21 -17.63 -27.91 -4.16
C ARG A 21 -17.10 -26.87 -5.14
N ASN A 22 -15.78 -26.65 -5.16
CA ASN A 22 -15.16 -25.71 -6.08
C ASN A 22 -15.37 -26.13 -7.53
N LYS A 23 -15.33 -27.43 -7.84
CA LYS A 23 -15.60 -27.94 -9.18
C LYS A 23 -17.04 -27.68 -9.62
N TYR A 24 -18.01 -27.92 -8.73
CA TYR A 24 -19.43 -27.63 -9.03
C TYR A 24 -19.66 -26.13 -9.25
N LEU A 25 -19.13 -25.28 -8.36
CA LEU A 25 -19.22 -23.83 -8.51
C LEU A 25 -18.55 -23.36 -9.81
N LEU A 26 -17.44 -23.98 -10.18
CA LEU A 26 -16.79 -23.70 -11.46
C LEU A 26 -17.75 -24.06 -12.61
N GLU A 27 -18.30 -25.27 -12.67
CA GLU A 27 -19.23 -25.70 -13.73
C GLU A 27 -20.51 -24.85 -13.82
N GLU A 28 -21.01 -24.33 -12.69
CA GLU A 28 -22.20 -23.45 -12.64
C GLU A 28 -21.91 -22.04 -13.17
N MET A 29 -20.70 -21.51 -12.92
CA MET A 29 -20.30 -20.20 -13.44
C MET A 29 -20.07 -20.26 -14.96
N LYS A 30 -20.86 -19.48 -15.71
CA LYS A 30 -20.68 -19.28 -17.15
C LYS A 30 -19.27 -18.74 -17.42
N GLU A 31 -18.63 -19.25 -18.47
CA GLU A 31 -17.26 -18.85 -18.85
C GLU A 31 -17.06 -17.33 -18.97
N LYS A 32 -18.11 -16.58 -19.33
CA LYS A 32 -18.09 -15.11 -19.47
C LYS A 32 -18.00 -14.33 -18.16
N GLU A 33 -18.33 -14.96 -17.03
CA GLU A 33 -18.28 -14.32 -15.70
C GLU A 33 -16.98 -14.66 -14.95
N ARG A 34 -16.16 -15.55 -15.52
CA ARG A 34 -14.88 -15.93 -14.93
C ARG A 34 -13.82 -14.91 -15.33
N VAL A 35 -13.07 -14.42 -14.34
CA VAL A 35 -11.94 -13.52 -14.55
C VAL A 35 -10.65 -14.31 -14.32
N ALA A 36 -9.81 -14.44 -15.34
CA ALA A 36 -8.54 -15.14 -15.21
C ALA A 36 -7.50 -14.30 -14.44
N LEU A 37 -6.51 -14.97 -13.86
CA LEU A 37 -5.41 -14.29 -13.18
C LEU A 37 -4.59 -13.47 -14.18
N GLY A 38 -4.65 -12.14 -14.07
CA GLY A 38 -3.99 -11.19 -14.98
C GLY A 38 -4.90 -10.63 -16.07
N GLU A 39 -6.16 -11.08 -16.13
CA GLU A 39 -7.16 -10.54 -17.04
C GLU A 39 -7.96 -9.43 -16.37
N THR A 40 -8.25 -8.35 -17.09
CA THR A 40 -9.14 -7.31 -16.62
C THR A 40 -10.55 -7.89 -16.54
N GLY A 41 -11.10 -7.99 -15.34
CA GLY A 41 -12.41 -8.59 -15.11
C GLY A 41 -13.57 -7.81 -15.72
N SER A 42 -14.79 -8.26 -15.45
CA SER A 42 -15.99 -7.52 -15.81
C SER A 42 -16.13 -6.30 -14.89
N TYR A 43 -16.12 -5.10 -15.48
CA TYR A 43 -16.39 -3.84 -14.79
C TYR A 43 -17.65 -3.19 -15.39
N ASP A 44 -18.27 -2.28 -14.63
CA ASP A 44 -19.46 -1.54 -15.03
C ASP A 44 -19.15 -0.64 -16.24
N THR A 45 -19.38 -1.19 -17.44
CA THR A 45 -19.14 -0.48 -18.70
C THR A 45 -20.00 0.78 -18.85
N ASP A 46 -21.20 0.82 -18.27
CA ASP A 46 -22.06 2.00 -18.29
C ASP A 46 -21.47 3.19 -17.52
N ILE A 47 -20.66 2.92 -16.48
CA ILE A 47 -19.99 3.95 -15.68
C ILE A 47 -18.61 4.28 -16.25
N TYR A 48 -17.86 3.27 -16.70
CA TYR A 48 -16.44 3.41 -17.03
C TYR A 48 -16.11 3.43 -18.53
N ASP A 49 -16.99 2.97 -19.42
CA ASP A 49 -16.76 2.95 -20.89
C ASP A 49 -17.00 4.32 -21.57
N GLY A 50 -17.23 5.37 -20.77
CA GLY A 50 -16.91 6.74 -21.19
C GLY A 50 -17.56 7.20 -22.50
N GLY A 51 -18.82 6.80 -22.76
CA GLY A 51 -19.56 7.24 -23.95
C GLY A 51 -19.82 8.76 -24.03
N GLY A 52 -19.46 9.52 -22.99
CA GLY A 52 -19.49 10.97 -22.96
C GLY A 52 -18.14 11.56 -22.58
N ASN A 53 -17.85 12.76 -23.10
CA ASN A 53 -16.66 13.53 -22.72
C ASN A 53 -16.67 13.77 -21.20
N LYS A 54 -15.88 13.02 -20.43
CA LYS A 54 -15.75 13.19 -18.96
C LYS A 54 -15.36 14.61 -18.53
N TYR A 55 -14.93 15.42 -19.49
CA TYR A 55 -14.50 16.80 -19.32
C TYR A 55 -15.57 17.85 -19.62
N ASP A 56 -16.76 17.46 -20.09
CA ASP A 56 -17.81 18.42 -20.52
C ASP A 56 -18.33 19.29 -19.36
N ARG A 57 -18.15 18.84 -18.12
CA ARG A 57 -18.54 19.58 -16.90
C ARG A 57 -17.45 20.50 -16.36
N TYR A 58 -16.25 20.43 -16.91
CA TYR A 58 -15.12 21.25 -16.46
C TYR A 58 -14.86 22.36 -17.46
N VAL A 59 -14.53 23.53 -16.92
CA VAL A 59 -14.03 24.65 -17.72
C VAL A 59 -12.57 24.35 -18.09
N THR A 60 -12.29 24.20 -19.38
CA THR A 60 -10.96 23.82 -19.88
C THR A 60 -9.97 24.99 -19.95
N SER A 61 -10.41 26.21 -19.63
CA SER A 61 -9.58 27.41 -19.68
C SER A 61 -10.02 28.44 -18.65
N ILE A 62 -9.09 28.90 -17.81
CA ILE A 62 -9.26 30.04 -16.93
C ILE A 62 -8.67 31.26 -17.64
N ALA A 63 -9.33 32.42 -17.54
CA ALA A 63 -8.83 33.65 -18.13
C ALA A 63 -7.51 34.05 -17.45
N ALA A 64 -6.42 34.13 -18.22
CA ALA A 64 -5.09 34.46 -17.70
C ALA A 64 -4.91 35.95 -17.34
N ASN A 65 -5.96 36.78 -17.48
CA ASN A 65 -5.90 38.23 -17.34
C ASN A 65 -7.03 38.80 -16.45
N ASP A 66 -7.72 37.97 -15.68
CA ASP A 66 -8.57 38.46 -14.60
C ASP A 66 -7.66 38.70 -13.39
N GLU A 67 -6.92 39.82 -13.44
CA GLU A 67 -6.35 40.39 -12.23
C GLU A 67 -7.54 40.71 -11.33
N VAL A 68 -7.77 39.87 -10.32
CA VAL A 68 -8.62 40.23 -9.20
C VAL A 68 -8.08 41.56 -8.67
N ASP A 69 -8.89 42.60 -8.82
CA ASP A 69 -8.66 43.91 -8.21
C ASP A 69 -8.80 43.71 -6.69
N ASP A 70 -7.76 43.15 -6.08
CA ASP A 70 -7.63 42.79 -4.66
C ASP A 70 -7.18 44.04 -3.86
N ASP A 71 -7.89 45.15 -4.05
CA ASP A 71 -7.79 46.31 -3.15
C ASP A 71 -9.13 46.45 -2.41
N ASP A 72 -9.06 46.28 -1.08
CA ASP A 72 -10.12 46.60 -0.09
C ASP A 72 -11.03 45.50 0.46
N ASP A 73 -10.54 44.28 0.78
CA ASP A 73 -11.23 43.45 1.81
C ASP A 73 -10.38 42.40 2.59
N LEU A 74 -9.05 42.39 2.46
CA LEU A 74 -8.23 41.34 3.11
C LEU A 74 -7.87 41.61 4.58
N ALA A 75 -8.09 42.81 5.12
CA ALA A 75 -7.62 43.17 6.46
C ALA A 75 -8.54 42.73 7.63
N SER A 76 -9.76 42.26 7.38
CA SER A 76 -10.74 41.99 8.44
C SER A 76 -10.84 40.52 8.89
N MET A 77 -10.22 39.56 8.22
CA MET A 77 -10.45 38.13 8.49
C MET A 77 -9.39 37.48 9.42
N ALA A 78 -8.49 38.26 10.00
CA ALA A 78 -7.29 37.73 10.68
C ALA A 78 -7.49 37.24 12.13
N GLN A 79 -8.71 37.18 12.70
CA GLN A 79 -8.87 36.85 14.13
C GLN A 79 -9.98 35.87 14.53
N THR A 80 -10.64 35.15 13.61
CA THR A 80 -11.40 33.97 14.04
C THR A 80 -10.51 32.75 14.09
N LYS A 81 -9.76 32.58 15.18
CA LYS A 81 -9.19 31.29 15.59
C LYS A 81 -10.35 30.34 15.88
N ARG A 82 -10.94 29.75 14.83
CA ARG A 82 -11.91 28.66 14.97
C ARG A 82 -11.20 27.52 15.70
N PRO A 83 -11.82 26.87 16.71
CA PRO A 83 -11.26 25.65 17.27
C PRO A 83 -11.09 24.66 16.11
N GLY A 84 -9.85 24.21 15.91
CA GLY A 84 -9.44 23.45 14.73
C GLY A 84 -10.38 22.29 14.46
N TYR A 85 -10.92 22.26 13.24
CA TYR A 85 -11.57 21.08 12.66
C TYR A 85 -10.57 19.92 12.42
N THR A 86 -9.29 20.18 12.70
CA THR A 86 -8.18 19.23 12.72
C THR A 86 -7.93 18.77 14.15
N ALA A 87 -7.62 17.48 14.31
CA ALA A 87 -7.23 16.93 15.60
C ALA A 87 -6.03 17.72 16.19
N PRO A 88 -5.99 17.94 17.52
CA PRO A 88 -4.87 18.61 18.17
C PRO A 88 -3.57 17.84 17.92
N ALA A 89 -2.47 18.57 17.72
CA ALA A 89 -1.16 18.02 17.37
C ALA A 89 -0.67 16.91 18.33
N ALA A 90 -1.08 16.96 19.60
CA ALA A 90 -0.78 15.92 20.58
C ALA A 90 -1.40 14.56 20.21
N LEU A 91 -2.64 14.53 19.72
CA LEU A 91 -3.31 13.30 19.29
C LEU A 91 -2.77 12.79 17.94
N LEU A 92 -2.40 13.70 17.02
CA LEU A 92 -1.76 13.32 15.76
C LEU A 92 -0.40 12.63 15.98
N ASN A 93 0.39 13.13 16.93
CA ASN A 93 1.68 12.53 17.24
C ASN A 93 1.53 11.14 17.87
N ASP A 94 0.54 10.95 18.75
CA ASP A 94 0.28 9.66 19.43
C ASP A 94 -0.19 8.58 18.43
N VAL A 95 -1.14 8.93 17.55
CA VAL A 95 -1.61 8.02 16.48
C VAL A 95 -0.48 7.67 15.51
N ALA A 96 0.31 8.66 15.08
CA ALA A 96 1.44 8.43 14.19
C ALA A 96 2.56 7.59 14.80
N GLN A 97 2.68 7.49 16.14
CA GLN A 97 3.63 6.58 16.79
C GLN A 97 3.07 5.15 16.89
N SER A 98 1.76 4.99 17.06
CA SER A 98 1.11 3.69 17.26
C SER A 98 1.12 2.77 16.02
N GLU A 99 1.23 3.33 14.82
CA GLU A 99 1.23 2.58 13.55
C GLU A 99 2.63 2.19 13.03
N LYS A 100 3.71 2.61 13.70
CA LYS A 100 5.08 2.46 13.17
C LYS A 100 5.60 1.02 13.15
N ASP A 101 5.00 0.13 13.95
CA ASP A 101 5.53 -1.22 14.15
C ASP A 101 4.73 -2.30 13.39
N TYR A 102 3.62 -1.95 12.76
CA TYR A 102 2.80 -2.90 12.01
C TYR A 102 3.03 -2.76 10.51
N ASP A 103 3.93 -3.59 9.97
CA ASP A 103 4.08 -3.76 8.53
C ASP A 103 2.92 -4.62 7.99
N PRO A 104 1.96 -4.06 7.22
CA PRO A 104 0.82 -4.80 6.69
C PRO A 104 1.23 -5.91 5.70
N PHE A 105 2.49 -5.90 5.22
CA PHE A 105 3.04 -6.92 4.34
C PHE A 105 3.96 -7.90 5.07
N ALA A 106 4.07 -7.84 6.41
CA ALA A 106 4.94 -8.74 7.17
C ALA A 106 4.72 -10.23 6.86
N GLU A 107 3.46 -10.64 6.64
CA GLU A 107 3.10 -12.03 6.30
C GLU A 107 3.48 -12.42 4.87
N ARG A 108 3.49 -11.47 3.93
CA ARG A 108 3.80 -11.71 2.51
C ARG A 108 5.24 -11.38 2.15
N ARG A 109 6.00 -10.84 3.09
CA ARG A 109 7.40 -10.49 2.92
C ARG A 109 8.19 -11.73 2.51
N ARG A 110 8.98 -11.60 1.44
CA ARG A 110 9.95 -12.64 1.08
C ARG A 110 10.96 -12.80 2.23
N PRO A 111 11.21 -14.04 2.71
CA PRO A 111 12.10 -14.25 3.84
C PRO A 111 13.52 -13.77 3.50
N THR A 112 14.12 -13.05 4.45
CA THR A 112 15.47 -12.50 4.28
C THR A 112 16.49 -13.63 4.15
N VAL A 113 17.67 -13.31 3.61
CA VAL A 113 18.77 -14.30 3.51
C VAL A 113 19.16 -14.82 4.91
N ALA A 114 19.04 -13.99 5.95
CA ALA A 114 19.33 -14.40 7.33
C ALA A 114 18.33 -15.44 7.87
N GLU A 115 17.04 -15.30 7.55
CA GLU A 115 15.99 -16.24 7.95
C GLU A 115 16.13 -17.61 7.26
N ARG A 116 16.66 -17.62 6.04
CA ARG A 116 16.87 -18.84 5.24
C ARG A 116 18.15 -19.59 5.58
N GLU A 117 19.02 -19.01 6.40
CA GLU A 117 20.33 -19.58 6.70
C GLU A 117 20.32 -20.41 8.00
N ASP A 118 20.95 -21.59 7.92
CA ASP A 118 21.20 -22.47 9.06
C ASP A 118 22.07 -21.80 10.14
N GLU A 119 21.95 -22.28 11.37
CA GLU A 119 22.68 -21.78 12.55
C GLU A 119 24.21 -21.78 12.35
N TYR A 120 24.76 -22.71 11.58
CA TYR A 120 26.18 -22.72 11.23
C TYR A 120 26.58 -21.55 10.32
N LYS A 121 25.77 -21.23 9.30
CA LYS A 121 26.03 -20.11 8.38
C LYS A 121 25.88 -18.77 9.08
N ARG A 122 24.96 -18.68 10.04
CA ARG A 122 24.76 -17.52 10.93
C ARG A 122 25.99 -17.24 11.78
N ARG A 123 26.58 -18.28 12.36
CA ARG A 123 27.83 -18.18 13.14
C ARG A 123 29.06 -17.82 12.30
N ARG A 124 29.08 -18.11 10.98
CA ARG A 124 30.17 -17.71 10.08
C ARG A 124 30.27 -16.20 9.83
N ARG A 125 29.21 -15.43 10.08
CA ARG A 125 29.19 -13.97 9.88
C ARG A 125 29.99 -13.21 10.95
N MET A 126 30.65 -13.91 11.88
CA MET A 126 31.61 -13.30 12.79
C MET A 126 32.74 -12.65 11.98
N ILE A 127 32.98 -11.38 12.24
CA ILE A 127 33.99 -10.57 11.57
C ILE A 127 35.37 -11.10 11.99
N ILE A 128 36.06 -11.78 11.08
CA ILE A 128 37.33 -12.48 11.33
C ILE A 128 38.52 -11.52 11.42
N SER A 129 38.39 -10.29 10.91
CA SER A 129 39.44 -9.27 10.94
C SER A 129 38.86 -7.88 11.12
N PRO A 130 39.58 -6.93 11.73
CA PRO A 130 39.16 -5.53 11.80
C PRO A 130 38.72 -4.98 10.43
N GLU A 131 37.81 -4.01 10.42
CA GLU A 131 37.45 -3.32 9.20
C GLU A 131 38.70 -2.76 8.51
N ARG A 132 38.78 -2.98 7.20
CA ARG A 132 39.86 -2.44 6.38
C ARG A 132 39.54 -0.97 6.13
N ASN A 133 40.44 -0.08 6.51
CA ASN A 133 40.33 1.34 6.24
C ASN A 133 40.21 1.54 4.71
N ASP A 134 39.04 1.95 4.22
CA ASP A 134 38.80 2.20 2.80
C ASP A 134 39.36 3.58 2.42
N PRO A 135 40.44 3.66 1.62
CA PRO A 135 41.04 4.93 1.24
C PRO A 135 40.16 5.77 0.29
N PHE A 136 39.06 5.22 -0.23
CA PHE A 136 38.13 5.92 -1.13
C PHE A 136 36.87 6.42 -0.43
N ALA A 137 36.66 6.10 0.86
CA ALA A 137 35.49 6.54 1.62
C ALA A 137 35.41 8.08 1.76
N GLU A 138 36.54 8.77 1.75
CA GLU A 138 36.64 10.23 1.88
C GLU A 138 36.16 10.97 0.61
N GLY A 139 36.22 10.31 -0.56
CA GLY A 139 35.85 10.92 -1.84
C GLY A 139 34.35 10.91 -2.16
N ILE A 140 33.55 10.10 -1.46
CA ILE A 140 32.10 9.98 -1.68
C ILE A 140 31.34 11.14 -1.00
N ASN A 141 31.89 11.70 0.09
CA ASN A 141 31.29 12.82 0.83
C ASN A 141 31.63 14.20 0.24
N HIS A 142 32.37 14.26 -0.86
CA HIS A 142 32.88 15.52 -1.42
C HIS A 142 31.99 16.15 -2.51
N TYR A 143 30.75 15.69 -2.65
CA TYR A 143 29.77 16.21 -3.61
C TYR A 143 28.55 16.84 -2.93
N GLU A 144 28.70 17.63 -1.87
CA GLU A 144 27.68 18.66 -1.55
C GLU A 144 28.35 19.94 -1.01
N HIS A 145 27.96 21.07 -1.63
CA HIS A 145 28.41 22.47 -1.46
C HIS A 145 29.83 22.77 -2.01
N GLU A 146 30.05 23.59 -3.05
CA GLU A 146 29.34 24.75 -3.64
C GLU A 146 29.41 24.75 -5.18
#